data_AF-A0AA97ASR7-F1
#
_entry.id   AF-A0AA97ASR7-F1
#
_cell.length_a   1.000
_cell.length_b   1.000
_cell.length_c   1.000
_cell.angle_alpha   90.00
_cell.angle_beta   90.00
_cell.angle_gamma   90.00
#
_symmetry.space_group_name_H-M   'P 1'
#
loop_
_entity.id
_entity.type
_entity.pdbx_description
1 polymer ?
#
loop_
_entity_poly.entity_id
_entity_poly.type
_entity_poly.pdbx_seq_one_letter_code
_entity_poly.pdbx_strand_id
1 'polypeptide(L)'
;MLFEDGDPHFSVKFMGEMRRISASFSYGWARGRTPSAMLAKALLALEHWAHRRLDEGDTLEAVIADVIGEGPILGAIWLVVVDLVLSHSSLNDSILRDLLASPETLALDAERANIDQIDTMGGGLIGNVWRSSPASDRSVEEDLANRASRTLALHDVIPQLVFRGSEQELAVLQEQLDKAVRRLGPWTQDVVEWSSPEFMASHALRLSSRSNYKQVKEKDASGEQREGWIYYWPPGQKQWLEEGAATACAEQSAFTRSLAVRMAMDDETKPVNASVADAEGILDETANASPAENEDMSHDPNDPWLARIAAAAFVARLGSPDDLERRRSEIRSVFEEALQSKGRERAWSRDDVMYDEKSLAIAGLLYLAVATGDEADTERLLRSVVEFPSSAAPVFLRHQTSVSRIDEKALVSILRLAILACWFPRGANYDEDEAAYEARRADLKLRLASAVEAERMWQKSGPEPDWPPHPSGGRSAQDVL
;
A
#
# COMPACT_ATOMS: atom_id res chain seq x y z
N MET A 1 -15.49 30.49 -9.43
CA MET A 1 -14.21 30.20 -8.77
C MET A 1 -13.27 31.33 -9.16
N LEU A 2 -12.88 32.18 -8.21
CA LEU A 2 -11.87 33.22 -8.46
C LEU A 2 -10.52 32.52 -8.38
N PHE A 3 -9.79 32.45 -9.48
CA PHE A 3 -8.42 31.91 -9.52
C PHE A 3 -7.52 32.88 -8.75
N GLU A 4 -6.81 32.41 -7.73
CA GLU A 4 -5.84 33.23 -7.01
C GLU A 4 -4.53 33.32 -7.80
N ASP A 5 -3.85 34.46 -7.73
CA ASP A 5 -2.49 34.61 -8.26
C ASP A 5 -1.56 33.63 -7.53
N GLY A 6 -1.20 32.53 -8.19
CA GLY A 6 -0.37 31.47 -7.62
C GLY A 6 -0.73 30.05 -8.09
N ASP A 7 -1.92 29.85 -8.64
CA ASP A 7 -2.31 28.51 -9.13
C ASP A 7 -1.46 28.06 -10.33
N PRO A 8 -0.97 26.80 -10.34
CA PRO A 8 -0.17 26.28 -11.43
C PRO A 8 -0.97 26.27 -12.72
N HIS A 9 -0.37 26.81 -13.77
CA HIS A 9 -0.98 26.99 -15.08
C HIS A 9 0.07 26.91 -16.18
N PHE A 10 -0.35 26.57 -17.38
CA PHE A 10 0.50 26.61 -18.58
C PHE A 10 -0.33 27.03 -19.80
N SER A 11 0.36 27.35 -20.90
CA SER A 11 -0.29 27.70 -22.17
C SER A 11 0.03 26.67 -23.24
N VAL A 12 -0.98 26.24 -23.97
CA VAL A 12 -0.88 25.25 -25.06
C VAL A 12 -1.49 25.80 -26.34
N LYS A 13 -0.81 25.60 -27.47
CA LYS A 13 -1.35 25.97 -28.77
C LYS A 13 -2.27 24.84 -29.18
N PHE A 14 -3.56 25.09 -29.16
CA PHE A 14 -4.57 24.06 -29.31
C PHE A 14 -5.71 24.58 -30.19
N MET A 15 -6.03 23.81 -31.24
CA MET A 15 -7.06 24.17 -32.23
C MET A 15 -6.82 25.55 -32.85
N GLY A 16 -5.55 25.88 -33.11
CA GLY A 16 -5.15 27.15 -33.73
C GLY A 16 -5.02 28.34 -32.78
N GLU A 17 -5.42 28.20 -31.51
CA GLU A 17 -5.41 29.29 -30.53
C GLU A 17 -4.46 29.02 -29.36
N MET A 18 -4.02 30.09 -28.70
CA MET A 18 -3.24 29.97 -27.46
C MET A 18 -4.20 29.82 -26.29
N ARG A 19 -4.35 28.61 -25.75
CA ARG A 19 -5.26 28.29 -24.66
C ARG A 19 -4.48 28.20 -23.34
N ARG A 20 -5.05 28.80 -22.29
CA ARG A 20 -4.52 28.72 -20.93
C ARG A 20 -5.17 27.55 -20.21
N ILE A 21 -4.35 26.63 -19.71
CA ILE A 21 -4.77 25.55 -18.80
C ILE A 21 -4.51 26.03 -17.38
N SER A 22 -5.58 26.19 -16.59
CA SER A 22 -5.54 26.64 -15.21
C SER A 22 -5.80 25.48 -14.25
N ALA A 23 -5.33 25.61 -13.00
CA ALA A 23 -5.50 24.59 -11.96
C ALA A 23 -5.04 23.20 -12.44
N SER A 24 -3.81 23.10 -12.95
CA SER A 24 -3.29 21.84 -13.51
C SER A 24 -3.27 20.69 -12.50
N PHE A 25 -3.21 20.98 -11.20
CA PHE A 25 -3.37 19.99 -10.13
C PHE A 25 -4.70 19.22 -10.20
N SER A 26 -5.72 19.77 -10.87
CA SER A 26 -7.02 19.13 -11.05
C SER A 26 -7.06 18.07 -12.16
N TYR A 27 -5.99 17.94 -12.95
CA TYR A 27 -5.94 17.04 -14.11
C TYR A 27 -6.35 15.60 -13.77
N GLY A 28 -5.85 15.04 -12.67
CA GLY A 28 -6.19 13.68 -12.23
C GLY A 28 -7.52 13.51 -11.50
N TRP A 29 -8.39 14.52 -11.41
CA TRP A 29 -9.61 14.44 -10.59
C TRP A 29 -10.62 13.39 -11.05
N ALA A 30 -10.72 13.13 -12.35
CA ALA A 30 -11.56 12.05 -12.89
C ALA A 30 -11.03 10.64 -12.53
N ARG A 31 -9.81 10.54 -12.00
CA ARG A 31 -9.14 9.29 -11.59
C ARG A 31 -9.04 9.17 -10.07
N GLY A 32 -10.10 9.56 -9.36
CA GLY A 32 -10.22 9.35 -7.91
C GLY A 32 -9.44 10.31 -7.01
N ARG A 33 -8.72 11.29 -7.57
CA ARG A 33 -8.00 12.34 -6.81
C ARG A 33 -8.85 13.58 -6.49
N THR A 34 -10.14 13.54 -6.80
CA THR A 34 -11.04 14.67 -6.54
C THR A 34 -11.34 14.81 -5.04
N PRO A 35 -11.52 16.04 -4.52
CA PRO A 35 -11.98 16.26 -3.15
C PRO A 35 -13.44 15.86 -2.92
N SER A 36 -14.22 15.54 -3.97
CA SER A 36 -15.65 15.26 -3.87
C SER A 36 -16.12 14.15 -4.80
N ALA A 37 -16.82 13.17 -4.25
CA ALA A 37 -17.43 12.07 -5.03
C ALA A 37 -18.40 12.58 -6.10
N MET A 38 -19.15 13.65 -5.82
CA MET A 38 -20.06 14.26 -6.79
C MET A 38 -19.30 14.82 -8.00
N LEU A 39 -18.15 15.45 -7.77
CA LEU A 39 -17.34 16.02 -8.83
C LEU A 39 -16.68 14.92 -9.69
N ALA A 40 -16.18 13.83 -9.08
CA ALA A 40 -15.71 12.66 -9.84
C ALA A 40 -16.80 12.13 -10.77
N LYS A 41 -18.02 11.92 -10.23
CA LYS A 41 -19.14 11.38 -11.02
C LYS A 41 -19.56 12.34 -12.14
N ALA A 42 -19.56 13.64 -11.91
CA ALA A 42 -19.83 14.64 -12.95
C ALA A 42 -18.79 14.60 -14.08
N LEU A 43 -17.51 14.45 -13.75
CA LEU A 43 -16.43 14.35 -14.75
C LEU A 43 -16.53 13.04 -15.56
N LEU A 44 -16.80 11.91 -14.91
CA LEU A 44 -17.02 10.63 -15.60
C LEU A 44 -18.25 10.68 -16.51
N ALA A 45 -19.34 11.31 -16.06
CA ALA A 45 -20.53 11.49 -16.89
C ALA A 45 -20.26 12.38 -18.11
N LEU A 46 -19.46 13.44 -17.95
CA LEU A 46 -19.04 14.32 -19.05
C LEU A 46 -18.17 13.57 -20.07
N GLU A 47 -17.17 12.81 -19.62
CA GLU A 47 -16.30 11.99 -20.46
C GLU A 47 -17.10 10.95 -21.26
N HIS A 48 -18.00 10.24 -20.58
CA HIS A 48 -18.85 9.24 -21.22
C HIS A 48 -19.83 9.85 -22.23
N TRP A 49 -20.46 10.99 -21.89
CA TRP A 49 -21.31 11.73 -22.82
C TRP A 49 -20.54 12.14 -24.09
N ALA A 50 -19.32 12.64 -23.93
CA ALA A 50 -18.49 13.07 -25.05
C ALA A 50 -18.07 11.90 -25.95
N HIS A 51 -17.65 10.77 -25.37
CA HIS A 51 -17.37 9.55 -26.15
C HIS A 51 -18.59 9.07 -26.93
N ARG A 52 -19.78 9.07 -26.30
CA ARG A 52 -21.01 8.66 -26.97
C ARG A 52 -21.33 9.50 -28.21
N ARG A 53 -21.12 10.82 -28.15
CA ARG A 53 -21.34 11.68 -29.31
C ARG A 53 -20.41 11.34 -30.47
N LEU A 54 -19.15 11.05 -30.17
CA LEU A 54 -18.16 10.63 -31.17
C LEU A 54 -18.50 9.24 -31.74
N ASP A 55 -18.93 8.30 -30.88
CA ASP A 55 -19.40 6.97 -31.30
C ASP A 55 -20.66 7.09 -32.21
N GLU A 56 -21.50 8.10 -32.00
CA GLU A 56 -22.69 8.42 -32.80
C GLU A 56 -22.39 9.23 -34.08
N GLY A 57 -21.13 9.64 -34.30
CA GLY A 57 -20.65 10.23 -35.54
C GLY A 57 -20.41 11.74 -35.54
N ASP A 58 -20.48 12.42 -34.39
CA ASP A 58 -20.06 13.82 -34.27
C ASP A 58 -18.54 13.96 -34.50
N THR A 59 -18.09 15.14 -34.93
CA THR A 59 -16.65 15.38 -35.15
C THR A 59 -15.93 15.68 -33.84
N LEU A 60 -14.65 15.29 -33.79
CA LEU A 60 -13.80 15.49 -32.61
C LEU A 60 -13.69 16.98 -32.23
N GLU A 61 -13.53 17.87 -33.22
CA GLU A 61 -13.47 19.31 -33.01
C GLU A 61 -14.74 19.87 -32.36
N ALA A 62 -15.92 19.41 -32.81
CA ALA A 62 -17.20 19.93 -32.33
C ALA A 62 -17.45 19.49 -30.88
N VAL A 63 -17.21 18.21 -30.57
CA VAL A 63 -17.36 17.69 -29.21
C VAL A 63 -16.36 18.35 -28.25
N ILE A 64 -15.10 18.52 -28.66
CA ILE A 64 -14.08 19.20 -27.85
C ILE A 64 -14.48 20.67 -27.60
N ALA A 65 -14.98 21.39 -28.61
CA ALA A 65 -15.44 22.77 -28.44
C ALA A 65 -16.55 22.87 -27.38
N ASP A 66 -17.51 21.93 -27.38
CA ASP A 66 -18.59 21.88 -26.39
C ASP A 66 -18.09 21.51 -24.98
N VAL A 67 -17.08 20.64 -24.86
CA VAL A 67 -16.48 20.24 -23.58
C VAL A 67 -15.70 21.38 -22.93
N ILE A 68 -14.92 22.12 -23.72
CA ILE A 68 -14.05 23.19 -23.21
C ILE A 68 -14.87 24.44 -22.85
N GLY A 69 -15.87 24.78 -23.66
CA GLY A 69 -16.67 25.99 -23.49
C GLY A 69 -15.87 27.29 -23.62
N GLU A 70 -16.38 28.37 -23.00
CA GLU A 70 -15.74 29.68 -22.99
C GLU A 70 -14.83 29.87 -21.76
N GLY A 71 -13.66 30.48 -21.95
CA GLY A 71 -12.73 30.86 -20.86
C GLY A 71 -11.50 29.95 -20.71
N PRO A 72 -10.77 30.05 -19.56
CA PRO A 72 -9.64 29.18 -19.26
C PRO A 72 -10.07 27.72 -19.09
N ILE A 73 -9.27 26.79 -19.60
CA ILE A 73 -9.55 25.36 -19.51
C ILE A 73 -9.04 24.85 -18.16
N LEU A 74 -9.89 24.21 -17.37
CA LEU A 74 -9.48 23.57 -16.12
C LEU A 74 -8.70 22.28 -16.41
N GLY A 75 -7.69 21.96 -15.61
CA GLY A 75 -6.96 20.69 -15.71
C GLY A 75 -7.88 19.46 -15.79
N ALA A 76 -8.92 19.39 -14.96
CA ALA A 76 -9.90 18.30 -14.98
C ALA A 76 -10.65 18.16 -16.32
N ILE A 77 -10.95 19.28 -16.99
CA ILE A 77 -11.57 19.28 -18.33
C ILE A 77 -10.53 18.96 -19.40
N TRP A 78 -9.29 19.41 -19.21
CA TRP A 78 -8.18 19.08 -20.10
C TRP A 78 -7.90 17.58 -20.18
N LEU A 79 -8.02 16.85 -19.06
CA LEU A 79 -7.94 15.38 -19.08
C LEU A 79 -9.01 14.76 -19.99
N VAL A 80 -10.27 15.22 -19.90
CA VAL A 80 -11.35 14.73 -20.77
C VAL A 80 -11.00 14.96 -22.25
N VAL A 81 -10.44 16.13 -22.59
CA VAL A 81 -9.97 16.40 -23.96
C VAL A 81 -8.90 15.39 -24.40
N VAL A 82 -7.91 15.12 -23.55
CA VAL A 82 -6.86 14.12 -23.83
C VAL A 82 -7.44 12.73 -24.02
N ASP A 83 -8.40 12.31 -23.18
CA ASP A 83 -9.08 11.01 -23.29
C ASP A 83 -9.80 10.83 -24.63
N LEU A 84 -10.52 11.87 -25.06
CA LEU A 84 -11.22 11.89 -26.34
C LEU A 84 -10.24 11.80 -27.50
N VAL A 85 -9.17 12.60 -27.48
CA VAL A 85 -8.17 12.61 -28.56
C VAL A 85 -7.44 11.28 -28.65
N LEU A 86 -7.00 10.70 -27.52
CA LEU A 86 -6.35 9.38 -27.51
C LEU A 86 -7.24 8.26 -28.05
N SER A 87 -8.57 8.37 -27.85
CA SER A 87 -9.52 7.33 -28.24
C SER A 87 -10.05 7.48 -29.67
N HIS A 88 -10.15 8.70 -30.19
CA HIS A 88 -10.89 9.01 -31.42
C HIS A 88 -10.08 9.71 -32.51
N SER A 89 -8.90 10.24 -32.20
CA SER A 89 -8.10 10.94 -33.22
C SER A 89 -7.40 9.98 -34.17
N SER A 90 -7.16 10.45 -35.40
CA SER A 90 -6.26 9.78 -36.33
C SER A 90 -4.82 10.25 -36.12
N LEU A 91 -3.85 9.45 -36.56
CA LEU A 91 -2.43 9.83 -36.51
C LEU A 91 -2.08 11.09 -37.33
N ASN A 92 -2.93 11.52 -38.26
CA ASN A 92 -2.69 12.75 -39.04
C ASN A 92 -3.52 13.93 -38.54
N ASP A 93 -4.18 13.79 -37.39
CA ASP A 93 -5.03 14.83 -36.82
C ASP A 93 -4.21 15.96 -36.21
N SER A 94 -4.54 17.21 -36.58
CA SER A 94 -3.91 18.39 -36.03
C SER A 94 -4.12 18.57 -34.53
N ILE A 95 -5.24 18.11 -33.98
CA ILE A 95 -5.57 18.19 -32.55
C ILE A 95 -4.63 17.29 -31.75
N LEU A 96 -4.42 16.06 -32.21
CA LEU A 96 -3.45 15.14 -31.59
C LEU A 96 -2.06 15.76 -31.58
N ARG A 97 -1.63 16.30 -32.72
CA ARG A 97 -0.31 16.95 -32.83
C ARG A 97 -0.17 18.13 -31.87
N ASP A 98 -1.20 18.97 -31.72
CA ASP A 98 -1.20 20.10 -30.78
C ASP A 98 -1.00 19.63 -29.33
N LEU A 99 -1.60 18.51 -28.92
CA LEU A 99 -1.36 17.90 -27.61
C LEU A 99 0.06 17.35 -27.46
N LEU A 100 0.55 16.61 -28.45
CA LEU A 100 1.88 16.01 -28.45
C LEU A 100 3.00 17.06 -28.45
N ALA A 101 2.72 18.26 -28.96
CA ALA A 101 3.63 19.38 -28.96
C ALA A 101 3.71 20.15 -27.63
N SER A 102 2.91 19.78 -26.62
CA SER A 102 2.90 20.41 -25.29
C SER A 102 3.59 19.52 -24.25
N PRO A 103 4.86 19.81 -23.89
CA PRO A 103 5.56 19.04 -22.86
C PRO A 103 4.88 19.06 -21.50
N GLU A 104 4.24 20.17 -21.15
CA GLU A 104 3.45 20.28 -19.92
C GLU A 104 2.24 19.32 -19.93
N THR A 105 1.58 19.15 -21.08
CA THR A 105 0.50 18.16 -21.22
C THR A 105 1.05 16.73 -21.18
N LEU A 106 2.17 16.46 -21.86
CA LEU A 106 2.84 15.15 -21.81
C LEU A 106 3.23 14.75 -20.38
N ALA A 107 3.73 15.70 -19.58
CA ALA A 107 4.13 15.47 -18.21
C ALA A 107 2.93 15.11 -17.31
N LEU A 108 1.83 15.87 -17.40
CA LEU A 108 0.60 15.58 -16.67
C LEU A 108 0.00 14.23 -17.08
N ASP A 109 0.00 13.93 -18.38
CA ASP A 109 -0.59 12.69 -18.89
C ASP A 109 0.24 11.45 -18.53
N ALA A 110 1.57 11.55 -18.46
CA ALA A 110 2.40 10.44 -18.02
C ALA A 110 2.18 10.08 -16.55
N GLU A 111 1.97 11.08 -15.67
CA GLU A 111 1.58 10.81 -14.29
C GLU A 111 0.21 10.11 -14.23
N ARG A 112 -0.77 10.58 -15.02
CA ARG A 112 -2.08 9.93 -15.15
C ARG A 112 -1.94 8.47 -15.62
N ALA A 113 -1.17 8.22 -16.68
CA ALA A 113 -0.99 6.87 -17.22
C ALA A 113 -0.37 5.90 -16.19
N ASN A 114 0.60 6.37 -15.40
CA ASN A 114 1.21 5.57 -14.34
C ASN A 114 0.18 5.17 -13.26
N ILE A 115 -0.72 6.09 -12.88
CA ILE A 115 -1.79 5.80 -11.92
C ILE A 115 -2.77 4.77 -12.49
N ASP A 116 -3.24 4.98 -13.73
CA ASP A 116 -4.16 4.06 -14.40
C ASP A 116 -3.54 2.64 -14.49
N GLN A 117 -2.21 2.56 -14.69
CA GLN A 117 -1.47 1.31 -14.72
C GLN A 117 -1.34 0.66 -13.33
N ILE A 118 -1.09 1.43 -12.26
CA ILE A 118 -1.06 0.94 -10.88
C ILE A 118 -2.43 0.40 -10.47
N ASP A 119 -3.51 1.11 -10.78
CA ASP A 119 -4.88 0.67 -10.50
C ASP A 119 -5.22 -0.65 -11.20
N THR A 120 -4.68 -0.84 -12.42
CA THR A 120 -4.82 -2.08 -13.18
C THR A 120 -3.95 -3.22 -12.62
N MET A 121 -2.69 -2.94 -12.27
CA MET A 121 -1.70 -3.93 -11.79
C MET A 121 -1.90 -4.37 -10.34
N GLY A 122 -2.52 -3.55 -9.48
CA GLY A 122 -2.93 -3.90 -8.10
C GLY A 122 -4.02 -4.98 -8.01
N GLY A 123 -4.16 -5.78 -9.07
CA GLY A 123 -5.12 -6.84 -9.22
C GLY A 123 -6.50 -6.40 -9.67
N GLY A 124 -6.73 -5.13 -10.07
CA GLY A 124 -8.02 -4.62 -10.61
C GLY A 124 -9.26 -4.80 -9.71
N LEU A 125 -9.11 -5.55 -8.63
CA LEU A 125 -10.11 -6.08 -7.73
C LEU A 125 -9.87 -5.50 -6.34
N ILE A 126 -8.65 -5.17 -5.91
CA ILE A 126 -8.48 -4.57 -4.57
C ILE A 126 -9.01 -3.12 -4.55
N GLY A 127 -8.93 -2.37 -5.65
CA GLY A 127 -9.60 -1.06 -5.77
C GLY A 127 -11.13 -1.16 -5.89
N ASN A 128 -11.62 -2.13 -6.66
CA ASN A 128 -13.05 -2.30 -6.97
C ASN A 128 -13.84 -3.09 -5.90
N VAL A 129 -13.19 -3.96 -5.12
CA VAL A 129 -13.82 -4.73 -4.03
C VAL A 129 -14.11 -3.82 -2.83
N TRP A 130 -13.34 -2.75 -2.64
CA TRP A 130 -13.55 -1.80 -1.54
C TRP A 130 -14.44 -0.60 -1.90
N ARG A 131 -14.72 -0.38 -3.19
CA ARG A 131 -15.73 0.60 -3.65
C ARG A 131 -16.78 -0.09 -4.50
N SER A 132 -17.77 -0.67 -3.84
CA SER A 132 -19.01 -1.06 -4.54
C SER A 132 -19.70 0.21 -5.05
N SER A 133 -19.38 0.63 -6.28
CA SER A 133 -20.07 1.72 -6.96
C SER A 133 -21.55 1.35 -7.10
N PRO A 134 -22.49 2.32 -7.01
CA PRO A 134 -23.90 2.04 -7.24
C PRO A 134 -24.09 1.31 -8.57
N ALA A 135 -25.02 0.33 -8.60
CA ALA A 135 -25.24 -0.48 -9.81
C ALA A 135 -25.59 0.35 -11.05
N SER A 136 -26.13 1.57 -10.87
CA SER A 136 -26.41 2.54 -11.94
C SER A 136 -25.17 3.02 -12.70
N ASP A 137 -23.99 2.99 -12.07
CA ASP A 137 -22.78 3.64 -12.59
C ASP A 137 -21.87 2.64 -13.31
N ARG A 138 -22.12 1.34 -13.11
CA ARG A 138 -21.27 0.26 -13.59
C ARG A 138 -21.10 0.27 -15.11
N SER A 139 -22.17 0.49 -15.87
CA SER A 139 -22.07 0.50 -17.34
C SER A 139 -21.22 1.66 -17.86
N VAL A 140 -21.26 2.81 -17.18
CA VAL A 140 -20.44 3.97 -17.52
C VAL A 140 -18.97 3.70 -17.17
N GLU A 141 -18.71 3.15 -15.99
CA GLU A 141 -17.36 2.80 -15.54
C GLU A 141 -16.73 1.73 -16.42
N GLU A 142 -17.48 0.68 -16.80
CA GLU A 142 -17.03 -0.37 -17.71
C GLU A 142 -16.76 0.16 -19.13
N ASP A 143 -17.63 1.02 -19.66
CA ASP A 143 -17.43 1.64 -20.97
C ASP A 143 -16.15 2.48 -20.99
N LEU A 144 -15.97 3.34 -19.99
CA LEU A 144 -14.79 4.18 -19.86
C LEU A 144 -13.51 3.37 -19.62
N ALA A 145 -13.57 2.30 -18.81
CA ALA A 145 -12.44 1.42 -18.54
C ALA A 145 -11.88 0.74 -19.81
N ASN A 146 -12.75 0.52 -20.82
CA ASN A 146 -12.37 -0.10 -22.09
C ASN A 146 -11.86 0.90 -23.15
N ARG A 147 -11.83 2.21 -22.84
CA ARG A 147 -11.36 3.24 -23.79
C ARG A 147 -9.83 3.18 -23.93
N ALA A 148 -9.32 3.45 -25.14
CA ALA A 148 -7.89 3.36 -25.44
C ALA A 148 -7.02 4.28 -24.55
N SER A 149 -7.57 5.43 -24.13
CA SER A 149 -6.90 6.36 -23.22
C SER A 149 -6.57 5.75 -21.86
N ARG A 150 -7.28 4.70 -21.42
CA ARG A 150 -7.00 3.99 -20.16
C ARG A 150 -5.72 3.15 -20.18
N THR A 151 -5.19 2.86 -21.37
CA THR A 151 -4.01 2.00 -21.55
C THR A 151 -2.84 2.69 -22.22
N LEU A 152 -3.02 3.91 -22.73
CA LEU A 152 -2.02 4.65 -23.49
C LEU A 152 -1.73 5.99 -22.84
N ALA A 153 -0.45 6.36 -22.73
CA ALA A 153 -0.05 7.75 -22.55
C ALA A 153 0.06 8.47 -23.90
N LEU A 154 -0.06 9.79 -23.91
CA LEU A 154 0.15 10.64 -25.09
C LEU A 154 1.53 10.41 -25.71
N HIS A 155 2.57 10.30 -24.89
CA HIS A 155 3.92 10.08 -25.41
C HIS A 155 4.08 8.70 -26.10
N ASP A 156 3.24 7.71 -25.77
CA ASP A 156 3.21 6.39 -26.44
C ASP A 156 2.66 6.44 -27.87
N VAL A 157 2.00 7.56 -28.24
CA VAL A 157 1.50 7.78 -29.60
C VAL A 157 2.62 8.24 -30.55
N ILE A 158 3.67 8.89 -30.04
CA ILE A 158 4.76 9.44 -30.86
C ILE A 158 5.46 8.36 -31.69
N PRO A 159 5.82 7.17 -31.15
CA PRO A 159 6.37 6.09 -31.97
C PRO A 159 5.43 5.67 -33.12
N GLN A 160 4.11 5.68 -32.90
CA GLN A 160 3.15 5.33 -33.95
C GLN A 160 3.18 6.35 -35.09
N LEU A 161 3.32 7.64 -34.78
CA LEU A 161 3.52 8.69 -35.79
C LEU A 161 4.79 8.48 -36.59
N VAL A 162 5.90 8.12 -35.93
CA VAL A 162 7.19 7.90 -36.60
C VAL A 162 7.13 6.78 -37.66
N PHE A 163 6.36 5.72 -37.39
CA PHE A 163 6.33 4.55 -38.27
C PHE A 163 5.11 4.48 -39.19
N ARG A 164 4.01 5.17 -38.86
CA ARG A 164 2.72 5.08 -39.58
C ARG A 164 2.14 6.44 -39.99
N GLY A 165 2.62 7.53 -39.40
CA GLY A 165 2.17 8.88 -39.72
C GLY A 165 2.79 9.41 -41.03
N SER A 166 2.31 10.57 -41.48
CA SER A 166 2.93 11.24 -42.63
C SER A 166 4.24 11.93 -42.23
N GLU A 167 5.23 11.93 -43.14
CA GLU A 167 6.52 12.59 -42.92
C GLU A 167 6.38 14.09 -42.70
N GLN A 168 5.41 14.72 -43.37
CA GLN A 168 5.12 16.14 -43.21
C GLN A 168 4.61 16.46 -41.80
N GLU A 169 3.67 15.66 -41.29
CA GLU A 169 3.13 15.82 -39.95
C GLU A 169 4.19 15.60 -38.87
N LEU A 170 5.04 14.59 -39.06
CA LEU A 170 6.16 14.33 -38.17
C LEU A 170 7.17 15.49 -38.14
N ALA A 171 7.48 16.08 -39.30
CA ALA A 171 8.39 17.23 -39.38
C ALA A 171 7.84 18.46 -38.65
N VAL A 172 6.53 18.72 -38.74
CA VAL A 172 5.88 19.82 -38.01
C VAL A 172 5.95 19.57 -36.50
N LEU A 173 5.66 18.35 -36.04
CA LEU A 173 5.76 17.98 -34.63
C LEU A 173 7.21 18.16 -34.13
N GLN A 174 8.21 17.68 -34.88
CA GLN A 174 9.62 17.84 -34.56
C GLN A 174 10.03 19.31 -34.41
N GLU A 175 9.56 20.19 -35.29
CA GLU A 175 9.85 21.63 -35.20
C GLU A 175 9.23 22.25 -33.93
N GLN A 176 8.02 21.85 -33.58
CA GLN A 176 7.35 22.32 -32.36
C GLN A 176 8.05 21.81 -31.10
N LEU A 177 8.46 20.54 -31.08
CA LEU A 177 9.22 19.95 -29.98
C LEU A 177 10.61 20.58 -29.84
N ASP A 178 11.31 20.87 -30.94
CA ASP A 178 12.59 21.60 -30.90
C ASP A 178 12.43 23.00 -30.29
N LYS A 179 11.38 23.73 -30.67
CA LYS A 179 11.04 25.02 -30.03
C LYS A 179 10.76 24.86 -28.55
N ALA A 180 10.05 23.80 -28.15
CA ALA A 180 9.76 23.52 -26.76
C ALA A 180 11.04 23.19 -25.95
N VAL A 181 11.96 22.39 -26.52
CA VAL A 181 13.27 22.10 -25.92
C VAL A 181 14.11 23.38 -25.77
N ARG A 182 14.11 24.28 -26.77
CA ARG A 182 14.81 25.58 -26.64
C ARG A 182 14.19 26.48 -25.58
N ARG A 183 12.88 26.40 -25.36
CA ARG A 183 12.15 27.20 -24.35
C ARG A 183 12.40 26.69 -22.94
N LEU A 184 12.32 25.38 -22.73
CA LEU A 184 12.41 24.74 -21.41
C LEU A 184 13.85 24.39 -21.01
N GLY A 185 14.75 24.30 -22.00
CA GLY A 185 16.12 23.83 -21.83
C GLY A 185 16.24 22.34 -22.15
N PRO A 186 17.36 21.90 -22.75
CA PRO A 186 17.58 20.48 -23.02
C PRO A 186 17.80 19.71 -21.71
N TRP A 187 17.20 18.53 -21.62
CA TRP A 187 17.41 17.61 -20.51
C TRP A 187 18.75 16.89 -20.67
N THR A 188 19.67 17.15 -19.74
CA THR A 188 21.04 16.60 -19.75
C THR A 188 21.28 15.60 -18.62
N GLN A 189 20.29 15.34 -17.77
CA GLN A 189 20.42 14.45 -16.63
C GLN A 189 20.11 13.00 -17.02
N ASP A 190 20.71 12.07 -16.27
CA ASP A 190 20.47 10.63 -16.42
C ASP A 190 19.17 10.19 -15.72
N VAL A 191 18.68 10.94 -14.74
CA VAL A 191 17.38 10.67 -14.10
C VAL A 191 16.24 10.84 -15.10
N VAL A 192 15.28 9.91 -15.06
CA VAL A 192 14.03 9.99 -15.84
C VAL A 192 12.93 10.53 -14.93
N GLU A 193 12.43 11.71 -15.27
CA GLU A 193 11.41 12.40 -14.47
C GLU A 193 10.17 12.67 -15.33
N TRP A 194 9.23 11.73 -15.33
CA TRP A 194 8.03 11.77 -16.17
C TRP A 194 7.14 13.00 -15.90
N SER A 195 7.20 13.59 -14.71
CA SER A 195 6.47 14.81 -14.34
C SER A 195 7.16 16.10 -14.76
N SER A 196 8.40 16.06 -15.28
CA SER A 196 9.12 17.26 -15.72
C SER A 196 8.79 17.60 -17.18
N PRO A 197 8.29 18.82 -17.47
CA PRO A 197 8.13 19.30 -18.84
C PRO A 197 9.45 19.37 -19.62
N GLU A 198 10.57 19.69 -18.97
CA GLU A 198 11.90 19.75 -19.57
C GLU A 198 12.35 18.36 -20.07
N PHE A 199 12.19 17.35 -19.22
CA PHE A 199 12.42 15.95 -19.58
C PHE A 199 11.52 15.55 -20.74
N MET A 200 10.22 15.82 -20.64
CA MET A 200 9.22 15.47 -21.66
C MET A 200 9.49 16.10 -23.01
N ALA A 201 9.88 17.37 -23.07
CA ALA A 201 10.23 18.04 -24.31
C ALA A 201 11.39 17.32 -25.01
N SER A 202 12.44 17.04 -24.25
CA SER A 202 13.66 16.40 -24.77
C SER A 202 13.42 14.95 -25.14
N HIS A 203 12.62 14.23 -24.34
CA HIS A 203 12.27 12.83 -24.57
C HIS A 203 11.34 12.69 -25.79
N ALA A 204 10.28 13.48 -25.89
CA ALA A 204 9.37 13.50 -27.04
C ALA A 204 10.10 13.85 -28.34
N LEU A 205 11.01 14.82 -28.32
CA LEU A 205 11.84 15.14 -29.49
C LEU A 205 12.68 13.92 -29.91
N ARG A 206 13.29 13.21 -28.95
CA ARG A 206 14.01 11.95 -29.26
C ARG A 206 13.08 10.85 -29.78
N LEU A 207 11.90 10.66 -29.18
CA LEU A 207 10.90 9.69 -29.64
C LEU A 207 10.45 9.97 -31.06
N SER A 208 10.37 11.23 -31.47
CA SER A 208 9.96 11.62 -32.82
C SER A 208 11.00 11.34 -33.91
N SER A 209 12.23 10.92 -33.55
CA SER A 209 13.29 10.61 -34.52
C SER A 209 13.46 9.11 -34.73
N ARG A 210 13.29 8.67 -35.98
CA ARG A 210 13.47 7.27 -36.39
C ARG A 210 14.89 6.73 -36.12
N SER A 211 15.90 7.60 -36.08
CA SER A 211 17.29 7.22 -35.76
C SER A 211 17.46 6.64 -34.36
N ASN A 212 16.50 6.90 -33.46
CA ASN A 212 16.55 6.46 -32.07
C ASN A 212 15.82 5.13 -31.85
N TYR A 213 15.53 4.38 -32.92
CA TYR A 213 14.90 3.07 -32.83
C TYR A 213 15.79 2.00 -33.45
N LYS A 214 15.82 0.82 -32.83
CA LYS A 214 16.47 -0.37 -33.36
C LYS A 214 15.43 -1.43 -33.71
N GLN A 215 15.65 -2.13 -34.80
CA GLN A 215 14.85 -3.30 -35.15
C GLN A 215 15.28 -4.47 -34.25
N VAL A 216 14.30 -5.19 -33.73
CA VAL A 216 14.50 -6.36 -32.87
C VAL A 216 13.54 -7.46 -33.27
N LYS A 217 13.97 -8.70 -33.05
CA LYS A 217 13.15 -9.90 -33.26
C LYS A 217 12.75 -10.40 -31.89
N GLU A 218 11.47 -10.31 -31.57
CA GLU A 218 10.91 -10.85 -30.33
C GLU A 218 10.07 -12.07 -30.63
N LYS A 219 10.14 -13.07 -29.76
CA LYS A 219 9.19 -14.17 -29.79
C LYS A 219 7.95 -13.73 -29.03
N ASP A 220 6.80 -13.81 -29.67
CA ASP A 220 5.54 -13.59 -28.98
C ASP A 220 5.23 -14.73 -28.00
N ALA A 221 4.15 -14.58 -27.23
CA ALA A 221 3.71 -15.58 -26.25
C ALA A 221 3.37 -16.96 -26.90
N SER A 222 3.15 -17.00 -28.22
CA SER A 222 2.92 -18.23 -28.99
C SER A 222 4.21 -18.84 -29.56
N GLY A 223 5.37 -18.19 -29.33
CA GLY A 223 6.68 -18.64 -29.79
C GLY A 223 7.02 -18.24 -31.23
N GLU A 224 6.12 -17.50 -31.90
CA GLU A 224 6.33 -16.99 -33.26
C GLU A 224 7.25 -15.75 -33.21
N GLN A 225 8.21 -15.67 -34.13
CA GLN A 225 9.08 -14.50 -34.21
C GLN A 225 8.37 -13.36 -34.92
N ARG A 226 8.22 -12.23 -34.21
CA ARG A 226 7.75 -10.97 -34.77
C ARG A 226 8.88 -9.96 -34.80
N GLU A 227 8.97 -9.21 -35.89
CA GLU A 227 9.89 -8.09 -36.01
C GLU A 227 9.21 -6.83 -35.45
N GLY A 228 9.89 -6.15 -34.53
CA GLY A 228 9.43 -4.92 -33.89
C GLY A 228 10.53 -3.86 -33.85
N TRP A 229 10.15 -2.66 -33.42
CA TRP A 229 11.08 -1.55 -33.20
C TRP A 229 11.07 -1.18 -31.72
N ILE A 230 12.25 -1.07 -31.12
CA ILE A 230 12.41 -0.63 -29.73
C ILE A 230 13.15 0.70 -29.72
N TYR A 231 12.66 1.64 -28.92
CA TYR A 231 13.33 2.90 -28.64
C TYR A 231 14.65 2.67 -27.89
N TYR A 232 15.71 3.29 -28.39
CA TYR A 232 17.03 3.25 -27.78
C TYR A 232 17.21 4.44 -26.84
N TRP A 233 17.08 4.16 -25.54
CA TRP A 233 17.32 5.13 -24.48
C TRP A 233 18.77 5.63 -24.45
N PRO A 234 19.02 6.90 -24.09
CA PRO A 234 20.35 7.37 -23.73
C PRO A 234 20.99 6.47 -22.66
N PRO A 235 22.30 6.15 -22.73
CA PRO A 235 22.91 5.13 -21.85
C PRO A 235 22.68 5.37 -20.35
N GLY A 236 22.84 6.60 -19.87
CA GLY A 236 22.63 6.92 -18.45
C GLY A 236 21.16 6.81 -18.02
N GLN A 237 20.22 7.26 -18.85
CA GLN A 237 18.77 7.08 -18.61
C GLN A 237 18.36 5.60 -18.62
N LYS A 238 18.95 4.82 -19.52
CA LYS A 238 18.73 3.38 -19.58
C LYS A 238 19.21 2.72 -18.27
N GLN A 239 20.41 3.05 -17.83
CA GLN A 239 20.97 2.54 -16.58
C GLN A 239 20.09 2.93 -15.38
N TRP A 240 19.65 4.19 -15.31
CA TRP A 240 18.75 4.67 -14.25
C TRP A 240 17.43 3.89 -14.21
N LEU A 241 16.82 3.62 -15.37
CA LEU A 241 15.58 2.83 -15.45
C LEU A 241 15.80 1.38 -15.02
N GLU A 242 16.93 0.76 -15.42
CA GLU A 242 17.28 -0.61 -15.05
C GLU A 242 17.56 -0.72 -13.53
N GLU A 243 18.26 0.26 -12.94
CA GLU A 243 18.52 0.36 -11.51
C GLU A 243 17.23 0.61 -10.71
N GLY A 244 16.37 1.51 -11.17
CA GLY A 244 15.07 1.76 -10.56
C GLY A 244 14.16 0.53 -10.59
N ALA A 245 14.08 -0.16 -11.73
CA ALA A 245 13.32 -1.40 -11.87
C ALA A 245 13.87 -2.54 -10.98
N ALA A 246 15.20 -2.67 -10.89
CA ALA A 246 15.85 -3.62 -10.00
C ALA A 246 15.55 -3.33 -8.53
N THR A 247 15.58 -2.05 -8.14
CA THR A 247 15.26 -1.60 -6.78
C THR A 247 13.80 -1.90 -6.43
N ALA A 248 12.84 -1.49 -7.28
CA ALA A 248 11.42 -1.77 -7.08
C ALA A 248 11.13 -3.28 -7.04
N CYS A 249 11.78 -4.08 -7.89
CA CYS A 249 11.65 -5.55 -7.87
C CYS A 249 12.20 -6.15 -6.56
N ALA A 250 13.33 -5.64 -6.07
CA ALA A 250 13.91 -6.07 -4.79
C ALA A 250 13.00 -5.71 -3.61
N GLU A 251 12.48 -4.49 -3.57
CA GLU A 251 11.52 -4.03 -2.55
C GLU A 251 10.23 -4.86 -2.57
N GLN A 252 9.63 -5.06 -3.75
CA GLN A 252 8.43 -5.89 -3.90
C GLN A 252 8.68 -7.34 -3.47
N SER A 253 9.85 -7.88 -3.79
CA SER A 253 10.25 -9.24 -3.38
C SER A 253 10.42 -9.32 -1.87
N ALA A 254 11.09 -8.35 -1.25
CA ALA A 254 11.26 -8.28 0.21
C ALA A 254 9.91 -8.15 0.93
N PHE A 255 9.03 -7.27 0.45
CA PHE A 255 7.68 -7.12 0.97
C PHE A 255 6.88 -8.41 0.87
N THR A 256 6.90 -9.07 -0.30
CA THR A 256 6.15 -10.32 -0.54
C THR A 256 6.64 -11.44 0.37
N ARG A 257 7.97 -11.59 0.56
CA ARG A 257 8.56 -12.56 1.50
C ARG A 257 8.13 -12.26 2.94
N SER A 258 8.27 -11.02 3.39
CA SER A 258 7.86 -10.58 4.73
C SER A 258 6.36 -10.81 4.98
N LEU A 259 5.51 -10.50 3.99
CA LEU A 259 4.08 -10.73 4.08
C LEU A 259 3.74 -12.21 4.18
N ALA A 260 4.40 -13.08 3.40
CA ALA A 260 4.17 -14.52 3.47
C ALA A 260 4.51 -15.11 4.86
N VAL A 261 5.64 -14.68 5.44
CA VAL A 261 6.04 -15.06 6.82
C VAL A 261 5.01 -14.56 7.84
N ARG A 262 4.59 -13.30 7.75
CA ARG A 262 3.56 -12.71 8.62
C ARG A 262 2.21 -13.40 8.51
N MET A 263 1.74 -13.70 7.29
CA MET A 263 0.48 -14.40 7.06
C MET A 263 0.49 -15.81 7.63
N ALA A 264 1.63 -16.50 7.56
CA ALA A 264 1.76 -17.80 8.22
C ALA A 264 1.62 -17.66 9.74
N MET A 265 2.13 -16.59 10.34
CA MET A 265 1.97 -16.31 11.77
C MET A 265 0.59 -15.77 12.15
N ASP A 266 -0.24 -15.37 11.19
CA ASP A 266 -1.57 -14.83 11.47
C ASP A 266 -2.55 -15.87 12.03
N ASP A 267 -2.47 -17.09 11.52
CA ASP A 267 -3.36 -18.21 11.81
C ASP A 267 -2.62 -19.51 11.50
N GLU A 268 -2.52 -20.40 12.49
CA GLU A 268 -1.74 -21.63 12.32
C GLU A 268 -2.32 -22.57 11.25
N THR A 269 -3.61 -22.47 10.96
CA THR A 269 -4.33 -23.38 10.07
C THR A 269 -4.17 -23.00 8.60
N LYS A 270 -3.69 -21.78 8.32
CA LYS A 270 -3.48 -21.30 6.94
C LYS A 270 -2.28 -22.01 6.30
N PRO A 271 -2.31 -22.22 4.96
CA PRO A 271 -1.17 -22.75 4.23
C PRO A 271 0.08 -21.88 4.41
N VAL A 272 1.21 -22.54 4.65
CA VAL A 272 2.51 -21.88 4.79
C VAL A 272 3.19 -21.80 3.43
N ASN A 273 3.38 -20.57 2.93
CA ASN A 273 4.00 -20.30 1.63
C ASN A 273 5.41 -19.69 1.74
N ALA A 274 6.00 -19.72 2.94
CA ALA A 274 7.36 -19.28 3.21
C ALA A 274 8.20 -20.43 3.79
N SER A 275 9.52 -20.37 3.66
CA SER A 275 10.45 -21.33 4.25
C SER A 275 11.13 -20.77 5.50
N VAL A 276 11.73 -21.65 6.31
CA VAL A 276 12.58 -21.22 7.45
C VAL A 276 13.75 -20.38 6.96
N ALA A 277 14.34 -20.72 5.81
CA ALA A 277 15.43 -19.94 5.20
C ALA A 277 14.99 -18.51 4.82
N ASP A 278 13.74 -18.31 4.39
CA ASP A 278 13.20 -16.97 4.12
C ASP A 278 13.11 -16.15 5.41
N ALA A 279 12.63 -16.76 6.50
CA ALA A 279 12.56 -16.11 7.80
C ALA A 279 13.95 -15.78 8.35
N GLU A 280 14.93 -16.69 8.21
CA GLU A 280 16.31 -16.42 8.61
C GLU A 280 16.94 -15.29 7.79
N GLY A 281 16.68 -15.25 6.48
CA GLY A 281 17.10 -14.14 5.62
C GLY A 281 16.51 -12.81 6.08
N ILE A 282 15.22 -12.78 6.44
CA ILE A 282 14.58 -11.58 6.98
C ILE A 282 15.21 -11.17 8.31
N LEU A 283 15.52 -12.11 9.22
CA LEU A 283 16.21 -11.81 10.47
C LEU A 283 17.57 -11.17 10.23
N ASP A 284 18.33 -11.68 9.26
CA ASP A 284 19.65 -11.14 8.94
C ASP A 284 19.55 -9.75 8.26
N GLU A 285 18.62 -9.57 7.32
CA GLU A 285 18.34 -8.30 6.63
C GLU A 285 17.85 -7.19 7.60
N THR A 286 17.11 -7.58 8.65
CA THR A 286 16.50 -6.67 9.62
C THR A 286 17.28 -6.60 10.94
N ALA A 287 18.53 -7.05 11.00
CA ALA A 287 19.35 -7.09 12.23
C ALA A 287 19.39 -5.79 13.04
N ASN A 288 19.31 -4.64 12.36
CA ASN A 288 19.36 -3.31 12.97
C ASN A 288 17.97 -2.64 13.11
N ALA A 289 16.89 -3.36 12.82
CA ALA A 289 15.54 -2.84 12.98
C ALA A 289 15.18 -2.76 14.47
N SER A 290 14.51 -1.67 14.87
CA SER A 290 14.11 -1.40 16.25
C SER A 290 12.67 -0.90 16.28
N PRO A 291 11.96 -1.02 17.42
CA PRO A 291 10.62 -0.47 17.58
C PRO A 291 10.57 1.02 17.21
N ALA A 292 9.58 1.42 16.40
CA ALA A 292 9.41 2.82 16.03
C ALA A 292 9.07 3.68 17.27
N GLU A 293 9.74 4.81 17.43
CA GLU A 293 9.48 5.77 18.52
C GLU A 293 8.23 6.64 18.25
N ASN A 294 7.82 6.75 16.99
CA ASN A 294 6.73 7.64 16.54
C ASN A 294 5.44 6.86 16.23
N GLU A 295 4.33 7.28 16.84
CA GLU A 295 3.02 6.61 16.75
C GLU A 295 2.41 6.58 15.33
N ASP A 296 2.81 7.50 14.44
CA ASP A 296 2.24 7.65 13.08
C ASP A 296 2.69 6.56 12.09
N MET A 297 3.74 5.79 12.39
CA MET A 297 4.26 4.73 11.49
C MET A 297 3.66 3.33 11.78
N SER A 298 2.72 3.23 12.72
CA SER A 298 2.12 1.99 13.26
C SER A 298 1.44 1.06 12.23
N HIS A 299 1.37 1.44 10.96
CA HIS A 299 0.68 0.69 9.91
C HIS A 299 1.48 0.56 8.61
N ASP A 300 2.79 0.84 8.62
CA ASP A 300 3.62 0.60 7.44
C ASP A 300 3.64 -0.91 7.13
N PRO A 301 3.05 -1.35 6.00
CA PRO A 301 3.09 -2.76 5.61
C PRO A 301 4.53 -3.24 5.36
N ASN A 302 5.50 -2.34 5.17
CA ASN A 302 6.93 -2.61 4.99
C ASN A 302 7.76 -2.43 6.26
N ASP A 303 7.15 -2.29 7.44
CA ASP A 303 7.88 -2.10 8.69
C ASP A 303 8.94 -3.21 8.92
N PRO A 304 10.26 -2.88 8.88
CA PRO A 304 11.33 -3.83 9.10
C PRO A 304 11.29 -4.46 10.50
N TRP A 305 10.81 -3.73 11.51
CA TRP A 305 10.69 -4.23 12.88
C TRP A 305 9.62 -5.31 12.98
N LEU A 306 8.43 -5.04 12.44
CA LEU A 306 7.37 -6.04 12.37
C LEU A 306 7.78 -7.28 11.56
N ALA A 307 8.51 -7.11 10.47
CA ALA A 307 9.07 -8.21 9.68
C ALA A 307 10.05 -9.06 10.49
N ARG A 308 10.91 -8.42 11.30
CA ARG A 308 11.86 -9.07 12.20
C ARG A 308 11.18 -9.97 13.23
N ILE A 309 10.17 -9.45 13.92
CA ILE A 309 9.43 -10.18 14.95
C ILE A 309 8.70 -11.38 14.34
N ALA A 310 8.05 -11.18 13.20
CA ALA A 310 7.35 -12.24 12.49
C ALA A 310 8.31 -13.36 12.06
N ALA A 311 9.49 -13.00 11.56
CA ALA A 311 10.52 -13.96 11.19
C ALA A 311 11.05 -14.76 12.40
N ALA A 312 11.30 -14.10 13.53
CA ALA A 312 11.67 -14.77 14.78
C ALA A 312 10.59 -15.76 15.23
N ALA A 313 9.32 -15.35 15.20
CA ALA A 313 8.18 -16.20 15.56
C ALA A 313 7.97 -17.36 14.59
N PHE A 314 8.23 -17.15 13.30
CA PHE A 314 8.17 -18.18 12.27
C PHE A 314 9.28 -19.24 12.45
N VAL A 315 10.51 -18.81 12.74
CA VAL A 315 11.60 -19.74 13.09
C VAL A 315 11.26 -20.50 14.37
N ALA A 316 10.68 -19.85 15.39
CA ALA A 316 10.20 -20.54 16.60
C ALA A 316 9.16 -21.63 16.29
N ARG A 317 8.27 -21.38 15.32
CA ARG A 317 7.19 -22.29 14.92
C ARG A 317 7.66 -23.47 14.07
N LEU A 318 8.46 -23.21 13.04
CA LEU A 318 8.75 -24.16 11.96
C LEU A 318 10.23 -24.55 11.85
N GLY A 319 11.11 -23.88 12.60
CA GLY A 319 12.52 -24.22 12.68
C GLY A 319 12.75 -25.61 13.26
N SER A 320 13.79 -26.28 12.78
CA SER A 320 14.27 -27.51 13.40
C SER A 320 14.88 -27.21 14.78
N PRO A 321 15.06 -28.22 15.65
CA PRO A 321 15.75 -28.03 16.93
C PRO A 321 17.14 -27.39 16.78
N ASP A 322 17.86 -27.69 15.69
CA ASP A 322 19.17 -27.11 15.40
C ASP A 322 19.06 -25.62 15.03
N ASP A 323 18.04 -25.23 14.26
CA ASP A 323 17.79 -23.82 13.91
C ASP A 323 17.46 -23.01 15.16
N LEU A 324 16.61 -23.56 16.04
CA LEU A 324 16.24 -22.95 17.31
C LEU A 324 17.45 -22.79 18.22
N GLU A 325 18.30 -23.81 18.34
CA GLU A 325 19.48 -23.72 19.20
C GLU A 325 20.48 -22.68 18.70
N ARG A 326 20.67 -22.59 17.37
CA ARG A 326 21.56 -21.60 16.74
C ARG A 326 21.10 -20.17 16.97
N ARG A 327 19.80 -19.88 16.90
CA ARG A 327 19.24 -18.51 16.97
C ARG A 327 18.52 -18.18 18.27
N ARG A 328 18.56 -19.06 19.27
CA ARG A 328 17.79 -18.94 20.53
C ARG A 328 17.92 -17.58 21.21
N SER A 329 19.16 -17.09 21.38
CA SER A 329 19.41 -15.82 22.06
C SER A 329 18.87 -14.63 21.27
N GLU A 330 19.02 -14.67 19.94
CA GLU A 330 18.50 -13.62 19.05
C GLU A 330 16.96 -13.58 19.11
N ILE A 331 16.31 -14.74 18.91
CA ILE A 331 14.85 -14.85 18.93
C ILE A 331 14.27 -14.35 20.27
N ARG A 332 14.86 -14.76 21.39
CA ARG A 332 14.44 -14.30 22.72
C ARG A 332 14.62 -12.80 22.91
N SER A 333 15.72 -12.22 22.41
CA SER A 333 15.94 -10.76 22.46
C SER A 333 14.86 -10.01 21.67
N VAL A 334 14.58 -10.47 20.45
CA VAL A 334 13.55 -9.85 19.59
C VAL A 334 12.18 -9.85 20.26
N PHE A 335 11.79 -10.96 20.90
CA PHE A 335 10.50 -11.01 21.62
C PHE A 335 10.48 -10.11 22.85
N GLU A 336 11.57 -10.05 23.63
CA GLU A 336 11.66 -9.17 24.79
C GLU A 336 11.56 -7.70 24.37
N GLU A 337 12.28 -7.29 23.34
CA GLU A 337 12.22 -5.94 22.78
C GLU A 337 10.81 -5.60 22.25
N ALA A 338 10.14 -6.56 21.59
CA ALA A 338 8.78 -6.38 21.10
C ALA A 338 7.76 -6.21 22.24
N LEU A 339 7.95 -6.91 23.36
CA LEU A 339 7.08 -6.77 24.53
C LEU A 339 7.35 -5.46 25.30
N GLN A 340 8.59 -4.98 25.32
CA GLN A 340 8.96 -3.71 25.98
C GLN A 340 8.63 -2.46 25.15
N SER A 341 8.30 -2.63 23.87
CA SER A 341 7.96 -1.55 22.96
C SER A 341 6.78 -0.71 23.46
N LYS A 342 6.92 0.61 23.34
CA LYS A 342 5.86 1.58 23.70
C LYS A 342 4.76 1.69 22.63
N GLY A 343 4.74 0.81 21.63
CA GLY A 343 3.71 0.81 20.60
C GLY A 343 2.31 0.76 21.23
N ARG A 344 1.38 1.56 20.70
CA ARG A 344 0.02 1.68 21.24
C ARG A 344 -0.61 0.29 21.36
N GLU A 345 -1.21 0.01 22.52
CA GLU A 345 -2.27 -0.99 22.61
C GLU A 345 -3.34 -0.58 21.58
N ARG A 346 -3.56 -1.44 20.57
CA ARG A 346 -4.50 -1.12 19.50
C ARG A 346 -5.86 -0.84 20.12
N ALA A 347 -6.37 0.39 19.93
CA ALA A 347 -7.64 0.82 20.51
C ALA A 347 -8.84 0.02 19.98
N TRP A 348 -8.69 -0.66 18.84
CA TRP A 348 -9.73 -1.42 18.15
C TRP A 348 -9.22 -2.85 17.94
N SER A 349 -10.00 -3.84 18.40
CA SER A 349 -9.69 -5.27 18.27
C SER A 349 -9.85 -5.71 16.81
N ARG A 350 -8.78 -5.59 16.02
CA ARG A 350 -8.61 -6.50 14.89
C ARG A 350 -7.87 -7.72 15.42
N ASP A 351 -8.46 -8.89 15.28
CA ASP A 351 -7.92 -10.15 15.78
C ASP A 351 -6.66 -10.64 15.00
N ASP A 352 -6.10 -9.80 14.14
CA ASP A 352 -5.01 -10.17 13.24
C ASP A 352 -3.67 -10.12 13.99
N VAL A 353 -3.10 -11.31 14.21
CA VAL A 353 -1.80 -11.51 14.88
C VAL A 353 -0.69 -10.91 14.04
N MET A 354 -0.78 -11.01 12.70
CA MET A 354 0.28 -10.61 11.77
C MET A 354 0.64 -9.12 11.74
N TYR A 355 -0.21 -8.26 12.33
CA TYR A 355 -0.01 -6.82 12.41
C TYR A 355 0.24 -6.32 13.84
N ASP A 356 0.41 -7.23 14.79
CA ASP A 356 0.75 -6.90 16.18
C ASP A 356 2.17 -7.32 16.50
N GLU A 357 2.99 -6.37 16.92
CA GLU A 357 4.31 -6.68 17.48
C GLU A 357 4.20 -7.61 18.71
N LYS A 358 3.26 -7.33 19.62
CA LYS A 358 3.10 -8.07 20.88
C LYS A 358 2.45 -9.42 20.63
N SER A 359 1.45 -9.51 19.75
CA SER A 359 0.85 -10.80 19.40
C SER A 359 1.85 -11.71 18.67
N LEU A 360 2.67 -11.19 17.75
CA LEU A 360 3.72 -11.99 17.09
C LEU A 360 4.75 -12.52 18.10
N ALA A 361 5.19 -11.67 19.04
CA ALA A 361 6.13 -12.08 20.09
C ALA A 361 5.53 -13.16 21.01
N ILE A 362 4.27 -13.00 21.44
CA ILE A 362 3.55 -13.98 22.27
C ILE A 362 3.34 -15.30 21.51
N ALA A 363 3.00 -15.24 20.22
CA ALA A 363 2.93 -16.43 19.37
C ALA A 363 4.29 -17.14 19.31
N GLY A 364 5.38 -16.40 19.11
CA GLY A 364 6.74 -16.94 19.14
C GLY A 364 7.10 -17.60 20.47
N LEU A 365 6.79 -16.96 21.61
CA LEU A 365 7.01 -17.53 22.95
C LEU A 365 6.20 -18.81 23.18
N LEU A 366 4.96 -18.86 22.69
CA LEU A 366 4.14 -20.08 22.71
C LEU A 366 4.86 -21.23 21.99
N TYR A 367 5.39 -20.99 20.79
CA TYR A 367 6.12 -22.03 20.05
C TYR A 367 7.42 -22.44 20.75
N LEU A 368 8.18 -21.49 21.33
CA LEU A 368 9.38 -21.81 22.10
C LEU A 368 9.07 -22.66 23.34
N ALA A 369 8.01 -22.33 24.09
CA ALA A 369 7.58 -23.08 25.26
C ALA A 369 7.20 -24.52 24.87
N VAL A 370 6.47 -24.70 23.76
CA VAL A 370 6.09 -26.02 23.23
C VAL A 370 7.31 -26.81 22.72
N ALA A 371 8.22 -26.18 22.00
CA ALA A 371 9.35 -26.86 21.36
C ALA A 371 10.46 -27.25 22.34
N THR A 372 10.71 -26.43 23.36
CA THR A 372 11.89 -26.57 24.23
C THR A 372 11.55 -27.10 25.61
N GLY A 373 10.32 -26.88 26.09
CA GLY A 373 9.94 -27.18 27.47
C GLY A 373 10.73 -26.40 28.52
N ASP A 374 11.41 -25.31 28.13
CA ASP A 374 12.18 -24.47 29.04
C ASP A 374 11.25 -23.70 29.98
N GLU A 375 11.46 -23.87 31.29
CA GLU A 375 10.73 -23.15 32.33
C GLU A 375 10.80 -21.63 32.13
N ALA A 376 11.92 -21.11 31.65
CA ALA A 376 12.10 -19.67 31.43
C ALA A 376 11.21 -19.12 30.32
N ASP A 377 10.97 -19.90 29.26
CA ASP A 377 10.09 -19.47 28.16
C ASP A 377 8.62 -19.59 28.56
N THR A 378 8.27 -20.60 29.37
CA THR A 378 6.94 -20.72 29.97
C THR A 378 6.65 -19.58 30.93
N GLU A 379 7.61 -19.19 31.78
CA GLU A 379 7.48 -18.05 32.71
C GLU A 379 7.27 -16.73 31.94
N ARG A 380 8.01 -16.52 30.83
CA ARG A 380 7.80 -15.35 29.95
C ARG A 380 6.41 -15.35 29.33
N LEU A 381 5.96 -16.48 28.78
CA LEU A 381 4.62 -16.60 28.19
C LEU A 381 3.52 -16.25 29.20
N LEU A 382 3.61 -16.76 30.43
CA LEU A 382 2.65 -16.45 31.50
C LEU A 382 2.61 -14.94 31.82
N ARG A 383 3.76 -14.29 31.92
CA ARG A 383 3.84 -12.84 32.16
C ARG A 383 3.21 -12.05 31.02
N SER A 384 3.49 -12.40 29.77
CA SER A 384 2.97 -11.68 28.60
C SER A 384 1.44 -11.73 28.51
N VAL A 385 0.80 -12.82 28.95
CA VAL A 385 -0.68 -12.94 29.01
C VAL A 385 -1.28 -11.91 29.97
N VAL A 386 -0.61 -11.63 31.07
CA VAL A 386 -1.06 -10.66 32.08
C VAL A 386 -0.78 -9.22 31.65
N GLU A 387 0.40 -8.98 31.09
CA GLU A 387 0.83 -7.65 30.68
C GLU A 387 0.11 -7.17 29.41
N PHE A 388 -0.22 -8.09 28.50
CA PHE A 388 -0.79 -7.77 27.18
C PHE A 388 -1.99 -8.66 26.83
N PRO A 389 -3.08 -8.66 27.62
CA PRO A 389 -4.21 -9.57 27.43
C PRO A 389 -4.90 -9.42 26.07
N SER A 390 -5.00 -8.18 25.55
CA SER A 390 -5.61 -7.88 24.25
C SER A 390 -4.82 -8.44 23.07
N SER A 391 -3.49 -8.53 23.19
CA SER A 391 -2.61 -9.13 22.18
C SER A 391 -2.44 -10.64 22.38
N ALA A 392 -2.54 -11.12 23.63
CA ALA A 392 -2.48 -12.55 23.92
C ALA A 392 -3.72 -13.29 23.40
N ALA A 393 -4.93 -12.76 23.59
CA ALA A 393 -6.16 -13.48 23.28
C ALA A 393 -6.26 -13.96 21.80
N PRO A 394 -5.96 -13.14 20.77
CA PRO A 394 -5.95 -13.60 19.39
C PRO A 394 -4.95 -14.73 19.12
N VAL A 395 -3.79 -14.72 19.79
CA VAL A 395 -2.79 -15.78 19.65
C VAL A 395 -3.35 -17.12 20.10
N PHE A 396 -3.92 -17.19 21.30
CA PHE A 396 -4.48 -18.44 21.82
C PHE A 396 -5.70 -18.93 21.01
N LEU A 397 -6.47 -18.01 20.43
CA LEU A 397 -7.60 -18.34 19.56
C LEU A 397 -7.15 -18.90 18.20
N ARG A 398 -6.07 -18.36 17.62
CA ARG A 398 -5.61 -18.68 16.26
C ARG A 398 -4.47 -19.71 16.20
N HIS A 399 -3.91 -20.11 17.34
CA HIS A 399 -2.83 -21.10 17.45
C HIS A 399 -3.19 -22.30 18.36
N GLN A 400 -4.43 -22.78 18.27
CA GLN A 400 -5.02 -23.79 19.18
C GLN A 400 -4.27 -25.13 19.22
N THR A 401 -3.70 -25.56 18.10
CA THR A 401 -2.93 -26.79 17.94
C THR A 401 -1.67 -26.72 18.78
N SER A 402 -0.96 -25.59 18.76
CA SER A 402 0.19 -25.37 19.64
C SER A 402 -0.22 -25.24 21.10
N VAL A 403 -1.32 -24.53 21.37
CA VAL A 403 -1.87 -24.41 22.73
C VAL A 403 -2.17 -25.79 23.33
N SER A 404 -2.72 -26.71 22.54
CA SER A 404 -3.02 -28.09 22.97
C SER A 404 -1.77 -28.93 23.29
N ARG A 405 -0.59 -28.47 22.90
CA ARG A 405 0.71 -29.14 23.13
C ARG A 405 1.49 -28.55 24.30
N ILE A 406 1.02 -27.46 24.90
CA ILE A 406 1.60 -26.93 26.14
C ILE A 406 1.33 -27.94 27.28
N ASP A 407 2.24 -27.98 28.26
CA ASP A 407 2.02 -28.70 29.51
C ASP A 407 0.69 -28.31 30.17
N GLU A 408 -0.04 -29.30 30.70
CA GLU A 408 -1.37 -29.10 31.26
C GLU A 408 -1.37 -28.08 32.41
N LYS A 409 -0.36 -28.11 33.30
CA LYS A 409 -0.27 -27.12 34.39
C LYS A 409 -0.06 -25.72 33.84
N ALA A 410 0.82 -25.57 32.85
CA ALA A 410 1.07 -24.28 32.21
C ALA A 410 -0.19 -23.74 31.51
N LEU A 411 -0.96 -24.59 30.82
CA LEU A 411 -2.24 -24.19 30.23
C LEU A 411 -3.25 -23.71 31.28
N VAL A 412 -3.37 -24.43 32.41
CA VAL A 412 -4.26 -24.02 33.51
C VAL A 412 -3.81 -22.69 34.13
N SER A 413 -2.50 -22.49 34.33
CA SER A 413 -1.94 -21.21 34.79
C SER A 413 -2.27 -20.07 33.83
N ILE A 414 -2.11 -20.27 32.52
CA ILE A 414 -2.47 -19.29 31.49
C ILE A 414 -3.94 -18.89 31.60
N LEU A 415 -4.86 -19.87 31.73
CA LEU A 415 -6.30 -19.60 31.81
C LEU A 415 -6.65 -18.80 33.08
N ARG A 416 -6.11 -19.16 34.24
CA ARG A 416 -6.33 -18.43 35.50
C ARG A 416 -5.84 -16.99 35.40
N LEU A 417 -4.63 -16.80 34.89
CA LEU A 417 -4.03 -15.47 34.71
C LEU A 417 -4.81 -14.64 33.69
N ALA A 418 -5.21 -15.22 32.56
CA ALA A 418 -6.01 -14.54 31.54
C ALA A 418 -7.35 -14.05 32.09
N ILE A 419 -8.07 -14.88 32.86
CA ILE A 419 -9.33 -14.47 33.50
C ILE A 419 -9.13 -13.24 34.39
N LEU A 420 -8.07 -13.22 35.18
CA LEU A 420 -7.77 -12.09 36.07
C LEU A 420 -7.28 -10.86 35.29
N ALA A 421 -6.50 -11.06 34.22
CA ALA A 421 -5.99 -9.99 33.35
C ALA A 421 -7.09 -9.31 32.54
N CYS A 422 -8.18 -10.02 32.24
CA CYS A 422 -9.38 -9.44 31.63
C CYS A 422 -10.19 -8.55 32.60
N TRP A 423 -9.81 -8.44 33.87
CA TRP A 423 -10.47 -7.52 34.78
C TRP A 423 -9.96 -6.11 34.51
N PHE A 424 -10.89 -5.17 34.38
CA PHE A 424 -10.57 -3.77 34.25
C PHE A 424 -11.38 -2.99 35.28
N PRO A 425 -10.75 -2.13 36.09
CA PRO A 425 -11.48 -1.28 37.00
C PRO A 425 -12.32 -0.30 36.19
N ARG A 426 -13.61 -0.20 36.49
CA ARG A 426 -14.47 0.87 35.97
C ARG A 426 -14.55 2.00 36.99
N GLY A 427 -14.73 3.21 36.48
CA GLY A 427 -15.23 4.32 37.29
C GLY A 427 -16.60 3.93 37.85
N ALA A 428 -16.83 4.15 39.15
CA ALA A 428 -18.09 3.83 39.81
C ALA A 428 -19.22 4.75 39.30
N ASN A 429 -18.89 6.00 38.98
CA ASN A 429 -19.74 7.06 38.44
C ASN A 429 -18.87 8.22 37.92
N TYR A 430 -19.48 9.20 37.24
CA TYR A 430 -18.77 10.35 36.65
C TYR A 430 -18.05 11.25 37.66
N ASP A 431 -18.51 11.28 38.93
CA ASP A 431 -17.99 12.14 40.00
C ASP A 431 -17.06 11.39 40.97
N GLU A 432 -16.54 10.23 40.57
CA GLU A 432 -15.64 9.46 41.41
C GLU A 432 -14.32 10.19 41.65
N ASP A 433 -13.81 10.11 42.89
CA ASP A 433 -12.47 10.57 43.24
C ASP A 433 -11.41 9.75 42.51
N GLU A 434 -10.51 10.44 41.79
CA GLU A 434 -9.39 9.86 41.06
C GLU A 434 -8.53 8.95 41.96
N ALA A 435 -8.38 9.31 43.24
CA ALA A 435 -7.62 8.49 44.20
C ALA A 435 -8.29 7.13 44.47
N ALA A 436 -9.62 7.05 44.46
CA ALA A 436 -10.36 5.80 44.64
C ALA A 436 -10.26 4.90 43.39
N TYR A 437 -10.30 5.50 42.20
CA TYR A 437 -10.07 4.79 40.93
C TYR A 437 -8.64 4.25 40.84
N GLU A 438 -7.63 5.07 41.13
CA GLU A 438 -6.21 4.67 41.16
C GLU A 438 -5.93 3.60 42.23
N ALA A 439 -6.56 3.69 43.41
CA ALA A 439 -6.45 2.63 44.42
C ALA A 439 -6.96 1.27 43.92
N ARG A 440 -8.07 1.25 43.15
CA ARG A 440 -8.57 0.01 42.53
C ARG A 440 -7.64 -0.51 41.44
N ARG A 441 -7.05 0.38 40.63
CA ARG A 441 -6.03 -0.01 39.63
C ARG A 441 -4.81 -0.62 40.32
N ALA A 442 -4.35 -0.02 41.41
CA ALA A 442 -3.21 -0.53 42.18
C ALA A 442 -3.51 -1.88 42.85
N ASP A 443 -4.70 -2.05 43.44
CA ASP A 443 -5.13 -3.32 44.02
C ASP A 443 -5.17 -4.44 42.97
N LEU A 444 -5.74 -4.18 41.79
CA LEU A 444 -5.74 -5.16 40.71
C LEU A 444 -4.32 -5.53 40.25
N LYS A 445 -3.43 -4.54 40.10
CA LYS A 445 -2.02 -4.79 39.77
C LYS A 445 -1.33 -5.68 40.81
N LEU A 446 -1.58 -5.44 42.10
CA LEU A 446 -1.02 -6.24 43.19
C LEU A 446 -1.55 -7.68 43.17
N ARG A 447 -2.85 -7.86 42.92
CA ARG A 447 -3.48 -9.19 42.76
C ARG A 447 -2.89 -9.95 41.58
N LEU A 448 -2.74 -9.30 40.43
CA LEU A 448 -2.12 -9.89 39.25
C LEU A 448 -0.68 -10.34 39.53
N ALA A 449 0.14 -9.48 40.15
CA ALA A 449 1.51 -9.83 40.52
C ALA A 449 1.57 -11.03 41.49
N SER A 450 0.66 -11.07 42.48
CA SER A 450 0.58 -12.18 43.43
C SER A 450 0.13 -13.48 42.77
N ALA A 451 -0.81 -13.40 41.82
CA ALA A 451 -1.26 -14.56 41.06
C ALA A 451 -0.14 -15.13 40.18
N VAL A 452 0.62 -14.28 39.48
CA VAL A 452 1.77 -14.72 38.67
C VAL A 452 2.79 -15.48 39.52
N GLU A 453 3.13 -14.98 40.71
CA GLU A 453 4.08 -15.67 41.59
C GLU A 453 3.50 -16.98 42.15
N ALA A 454 2.21 -17.04 42.47
CA ALA A 454 1.56 -18.28 42.90
C ALA A 454 1.59 -19.36 41.80
N GLU A 455 1.27 -19.00 40.56
CA GLU A 455 1.34 -19.89 39.40
C GLU A 455 2.77 -20.37 39.14
N ARG A 456 3.76 -19.47 39.23
CA ARG A 456 5.18 -19.80 39.11
C ARG A 456 5.62 -20.81 40.17
N MET A 457 5.17 -20.65 41.40
CA MET A 457 5.46 -21.60 42.47
C MET A 457 4.81 -22.96 42.21
N TRP A 458 3.58 -23.00 41.70
CA TRP A 458 2.88 -24.25 41.36
C TRP A 458 3.57 -25.04 40.24
N GLN A 459 4.09 -24.35 39.22
CA GLN A 459 4.90 -24.97 38.17
C GLN A 459 6.14 -25.69 38.74
N LYS A 460 6.76 -25.13 39.78
CA LYS A 460 7.93 -25.70 40.48
C LYS A 460 7.60 -26.73 41.57
N SER A 461 6.39 -27.30 41.56
CA SER A 461 5.87 -28.26 42.56
C SER A 461 5.33 -27.64 43.86
N GLY A 462 4.99 -26.35 43.86
CA GLY A 462 4.20 -25.72 44.91
C GLY A 462 2.73 -26.18 44.95
N PRO A 463 1.92 -25.66 45.90
CA PRO A 463 0.49 -25.93 45.94
C PRO A 463 -0.23 -25.32 44.73
N GLU A 464 -1.30 -25.96 44.28
CA GLU A 464 -2.15 -25.45 43.20
C GLU A 464 -2.91 -24.17 43.64
N PRO A 465 -2.85 -23.08 42.87
CA PRO A 465 -3.60 -21.85 43.17
C PRO A 465 -5.10 -22.03 42.97
N ASP A 466 -5.89 -21.32 43.78
CA ASP A 466 -7.33 -21.25 43.59
C ASP A 466 -7.69 -20.51 42.29
N TRP A 467 -8.84 -20.85 41.71
CA TRP A 467 -9.38 -20.10 40.57
C TRP A 467 -9.74 -18.66 40.96
N PRO A 468 -9.54 -17.66 40.08
CA PRO A 468 -9.94 -16.29 40.34
C PRO A 468 -11.43 -16.22 40.73
N PRO A 469 -11.79 -15.49 41.81
CA PRO A 469 -13.18 -15.41 42.25
C PRO A 469 -14.00 -14.66 41.20
N HIS A 470 -15.31 -14.91 41.11
CA HIS A 470 -16.14 -14.09 40.23
C HIS A 470 -16.03 -12.60 40.62
N PRO A 471 -15.99 -11.68 39.64
CA PRO A 471 -16.04 -10.25 39.94
C PRO A 471 -17.30 -9.99 40.75
N SER A 472 -17.15 -9.69 42.04
CA SER A 472 -18.27 -9.29 42.88
C SER A 472 -18.74 -7.94 42.37
N GLY A 473 -19.73 -7.94 41.47
CA GLY A 473 -20.39 -6.73 41.02
C GLY A 473 -20.84 -5.97 42.25
N GLY A 474 -20.32 -4.76 42.43
CA GLY A 474 -20.67 -3.88 43.54
C GLY A 474 -22.10 -3.35 43.43
N ARG A 475 -23.08 -4.25 43.51
CA ARG A 475 -24.44 -4.02 43.95
C ARG A 475 -24.92 -5.30 44.61
N SER A 476 -25.00 -5.28 45.93
CA SER A 476 -25.89 -6.20 46.63
C SER A 476 -27.29 -5.95 46.05
N ALA A 477 -28.02 -7.02 45.72
CA ALA A 477 -29.44 -6.91 45.38
C ALA A 477 -30.32 -6.56 46.61
N GLN A 478 -29.72 -6.09 47.71
CA GLN A 478 -30.39 -5.73 48.96
C GLN A 478 -30.47 -4.22 49.20
N ASP A 479 -29.86 -3.38 48.35
CA ASP A 479 -29.95 -1.91 48.47
C ASP A 479 -31.02 -1.28 47.56
N VAL A 480 -31.94 -2.08 47.03
CA VAL A 480 -33.16 -1.60 46.34
C VAL A 480 -34.38 -2.31 46.92
N LEU A 481 -34.72 -1.97 48.17
CA LEU A 481 -36.09 -1.98 48.69
C LEU A 481 -36.26 -0.86 49.72
#